data_AF-A0A9D3W8M7-F1
#
_entry.id   AF-A0A9D3W8M7-F1
#
_cell.length_a   1.000
_cell.length_b   1.000
_cell.length_c   1.000
_cell.angle_alpha   90.00
_cell.angle_beta   90.00
_cell.angle_gamma   90.00
#
_symmetry.space_group_name_H-M   'P 1'
#
loop_
_entity.id
_entity.type
_entity.pdbx_description
1 polymer ?
#
loop_
_entity_poly.entity_id
_entity_poly.type
_entity_poly.pdbx_seq_one_letter_code
_entity_poly.pdbx_strand_id
1 'polypeptide(L)'
;MREIQDKVLTSKEKNKRDKSRRKEDKVDHRCEEKIVNLSLSDSDFSNRRKVILREAKQTWEVGKKLGLIAWGDEREVLEDLMSLEEQRKRKRRFQSPKASTGA
;
A
#
# COMPACT_ATOMS: atom_id res chain seq x y z
N MET A 1 18.76 4.09 35.24
CA MET A 1 17.43 3.42 35.21
C MET A 1 17.43 2.03 34.56
N ARG A 2 18.22 1.76 33.50
CA ARG A 2 18.21 0.46 32.80
C ARG A 2 18.82 -0.69 33.63
N GLU A 3 19.91 -0.40 34.32
CA GLU A 3 20.64 -1.34 35.20
C GLU A 3 19.82 -1.90 36.36
N ILE A 4 18.87 -1.13 36.90
CA ILE A 4 17.99 -1.57 38.01
C ILE A 4 16.96 -2.58 37.50
N GLN A 5 16.41 -2.36 36.30
CA GLN A 5 15.44 -3.29 35.70
C GLN A 5 16.12 -4.58 35.23
N ASP A 6 17.38 -4.50 34.80
CA ASP A 6 18.14 -5.67 34.34
C ASP A 6 18.54 -6.61 35.48
N LYS A 7 18.50 -6.16 36.75
CA LYS A 7 18.69 -7.06 37.90
C LYS A 7 17.51 -8.02 38.12
N VAL A 8 16.30 -7.65 37.69
CA VAL A 8 15.06 -8.41 37.97
C VAL A 8 14.66 -9.30 36.79
N LEU A 9 15.17 -9.01 35.58
CA LEU A 9 14.80 -9.72 34.36
C LEU A 9 15.74 -10.87 34.03
N THR A 10 15.17 -11.99 33.59
CA THR A 10 15.94 -13.12 33.07
C THR A 10 16.59 -12.78 31.72
N SER A 11 17.67 -13.49 31.35
CA SER A 11 18.37 -13.30 30.07
C SER A 11 17.43 -13.42 28.85
N LYS A 12 16.41 -14.27 28.95
CA LYS A 12 15.38 -14.47 27.91
C LYS A 12 14.45 -13.26 27.76
N GLU A 13 14.06 -12.64 28.87
CA GLU A 13 13.20 -11.43 28.87
C GLU A 13 13.96 -10.20 28.39
N LYS A 14 15.23 -10.06 28.77
CA LYS A 14 16.13 -9.01 28.23
C LYS A 14 16.23 -9.09 26.72
N ASN A 15 16.48 -10.29 26.17
CA ASN A 15 16.57 -10.50 24.73
C ASN A 15 15.25 -10.20 23.99
N LYS A 16 14.09 -10.52 24.60
CA LYS A 16 12.77 -10.16 24.03
C LYS A 16 12.58 -8.65 23.97
N ARG A 17 12.93 -7.91 25.02
CA ARG A 17 12.87 -6.44 25.08
C ARG A 17 13.81 -5.80 24.07
N ASP A 18 15.04 -6.28 23.97
CA ASP A 18 16.01 -5.71 23.02
C ASP A 18 15.59 -5.95 21.57
N LYS A 19 14.97 -7.11 21.29
CA LYS A 19 14.38 -7.39 19.97
C LYS A 19 13.17 -6.52 19.66
N SER A 20 12.34 -6.13 20.62
CA SER A 20 11.21 -5.22 20.38
C SER A 20 11.69 -3.80 20.12
N ARG A 21 12.71 -3.35 20.85
CA ARG A 21 13.35 -2.04 20.63
C ARG A 21 14.03 -1.92 19.26
N ARG A 22 14.71 -2.98 18.79
CA ARG A 22 15.25 -3.03 17.42
C ARG A 22 14.17 -3.01 16.33
N LYS A 23 12.90 -3.29 16.66
CA LYS A 23 11.77 -3.14 15.74
C LYS A 23 11.16 -1.74 15.79
N GLU A 24 11.34 -1.01 16.89
CA GLU A 24 10.86 0.36 17.09
C GLU A 24 11.80 1.40 16.43
N ASP A 25 13.12 1.14 16.39
CA ASP A 25 14.08 1.96 15.63
C ASP A 25 13.88 1.91 14.10
N LYS A 26 12.89 1.12 13.63
CA LYS A 26 12.44 1.08 12.24
C LYS A 26 11.21 1.96 11.99
N VAL A 27 10.92 2.90 12.89
CA VAL A 27 9.93 3.96 12.69
C VAL A 27 10.69 5.26 12.49
N ASP A 28 11.07 5.52 11.24
CA ASP A 28 11.67 6.78 10.83
C ASP A 28 10.56 7.84 10.76
N HIS A 29 10.45 8.65 11.83
CA HIS A 29 9.68 9.88 11.83
C HIS A 29 10.55 11.01 11.28
N ARG A 30 10.54 11.20 9.95
CA ARG A 30 10.73 12.52 9.33
C ARG A 30 9.82 12.67 8.11
N CYS A 31 8.69 13.32 8.32
CA CYS A 31 7.98 14.06 7.28
C CYS A 31 8.82 15.28 6.89
N GLU A 32 9.89 15.06 6.13
CA GLU A 32 10.36 16.09 5.21
C GLU A 32 9.70 15.77 3.87
N GLU A 33 9.01 16.76 3.31
CA GLU A 33 8.40 16.76 1.98
C GLU A 33 9.49 16.76 0.90
N LYS A 34 10.41 15.78 0.97
CA LYS A 34 11.34 15.44 -0.08
C LYS A 34 10.56 14.57 -1.04
N ILE A 35 10.51 15.00 -2.29
CA ILE A 35 10.19 14.13 -3.42
C ILE A 35 11.36 13.12 -3.50
N VAL A 36 11.33 12.11 -2.64
CA VAL A 36 12.24 10.98 -2.70
C VAL A 36 11.81 10.21 -3.94
N ASN A 37 12.70 10.08 -4.92
CA ASN A 37 12.55 9.10 -5.99
C ASN A 37 12.63 7.71 -5.34
N LEU A 38 11.56 7.30 -4.65
CA LEU A 38 11.34 5.93 -4.24
C LEU A 38 11.22 5.14 -5.52
N SER A 39 12.32 4.51 -5.94
CA SER A 39 12.31 3.54 -7.02
C SER A 39 11.35 2.43 -6.62
N LEU A 40 10.19 2.41 -7.27
CA LEU A 40 9.22 1.34 -7.10
C LEU A 40 9.90 0.03 -7.51
N SER A 41 9.88 -0.95 -6.62
CA SER A 41 10.41 -2.28 -6.95
C SER A 41 9.40 -3.04 -7.79
N ASP A 42 9.86 -4.02 -8.57
CA ASP A 42 8.97 -4.93 -9.31
C ASP A 42 7.98 -5.64 -8.36
N SER A 43 8.38 -5.86 -7.10
CA SER A 43 7.51 -6.45 -6.09
C SER A 43 6.34 -5.52 -5.72
N ASP A 44 6.56 -4.19 -5.68
CA ASP A 44 5.50 -3.20 -5.44
C ASP A 44 4.48 -3.19 -6.59
N PHE A 45 4.96 -3.26 -7.84
CA PHE A 45 4.10 -3.38 -9.01
C PHE A 45 3.33 -4.70 -9.02
N SER A 46 3.98 -5.82 -8.70
CA SER A 46 3.34 -7.14 -8.62
C SER A 46 2.27 -7.20 -7.53
N ASN A 47 2.58 -6.70 -6.34
CA ASN A 47 1.63 -6.62 -5.22
C ASN A 47 0.42 -5.77 -5.59
N ARG A 48 0.64 -4.64 -6.26
CA ARG A 48 -0.45 -3.79 -6.72
C ARG A 48 -1.31 -4.48 -7.78
N ARG A 49 -0.72 -5.13 -8.77
CA ARG A 49 -1.47 -5.90 -9.78
C ARG A 49 -2.34 -6.98 -9.15
N LYS A 50 -1.83 -7.69 -8.13
CA LYS A 50 -2.62 -8.70 -7.40
C LYS A 50 -3.84 -8.11 -6.70
N VAL A 51 -3.70 -6.93 -6.09
CA VAL A 51 -4.83 -6.23 -5.43
C VAL A 51 -5.88 -5.84 -6.46
N ILE A 52 -5.48 -5.21 -7.57
CA ILE A 52 -6.41 -4.75 -8.60
C ILE A 52 -7.15 -5.95 -9.24
N LEU A 53 -6.45 -7.05 -9.51
CA LEU A 53 -7.09 -8.27 -10.03
C LEU A 53 -8.15 -8.83 -9.09
N ARG A 54 -7.88 -8.82 -7.77
CA ARG A 54 -8.86 -9.27 -6.77
C ARG A 54 -10.10 -8.38 -6.78
N GLU A 55 -9.92 -7.07 -6.82
CA GLU A 55 -11.02 -6.10 -6.87
C GLU A 55 -11.84 -6.22 -8.16
N ALA A 56 -11.17 -6.43 -9.30
CA ALA A 56 -11.82 -6.67 -10.59
C ALA A 56 -12.70 -7.93 -10.54
N LYS A 57 -12.19 -9.04 -9.97
CA LYS A 57 -12.95 -10.28 -9.77
C LYS A 57 -14.17 -10.07 -8.88
N GLN A 58 -14.00 -9.38 -7.75
CA GLN A 58 -15.13 -9.07 -6.86
C GLN A 58 -16.19 -8.23 -7.57
N THR A 59 -15.76 -7.24 -8.36
CA THR A 59 -16.65 -6.38 -9.15
C THR A 59 -17.40 -7.19 -10.21
N TRP A 60 -16.72 -8.11 -10.89
CA TRP A 60 -17.32 -9.02 -11.86
C TRP A 60 -18.43 -9.88 -11.24
N GLU A 61 -18.15 -10.51 -10.10
CA GLU A 61 -19.16 -11.33 -9.40
C GLU A 61 -20.37 -10.52 -8.95
N VAL A 62 -20.17 -9.29 -8.47
CA VAL A 62 -21.27 -8.38 -8.13
C VAL A 62 -22.06 -7.98 -9.38
N GLY A 63 -21.38 -7.67 -10.49
CA GLY A 63 -22.03 -7.34 -11.76
C GLY A 63 -22.92 -8.46 -12.27
N LYS A 64 -22.45 -9.71 -12.23
CA LYS A 64 -23.26 -10.89 -12.58
C LYS A 64 -24.50 -11.01 -11.70
N LYS A 65 -24.37 -10.82 -10.38
CA LYS A 65 -25.51 -10.85 -9.44
C LYS A 65 -26.53 -9.74 -9.72
N LEU A 66 -26.07 -8.60 -10.25
CA LEU A 66 -26.92 -7.49 -10.66
C LEU A 66 -27.49 -7.64 -12.08
N GLY A 67 -27.20 -8.75 -12.77
CA GLY A 67 -27.65 -8.98 -14.15
C GLY A 67 -26.92 -8.14 -15.19
N LEU A 68 -25.76 -7.57 -14.86
CA LEU A 68 -24.94 -6.88 -15.84
C LEU A 68 -24.30 -7.89 -16.79
N ILE A 69 -24.42 -7.63 -18.08
CA ILE A 69 -23.79 -8.41 -19.13
C ILE A 69 -22.65 -7.56 -19.68
N ALA A 70 -21.43 -8.07 -19.60
CA ALA A 70 -20.31 -7.49 -20.31
C ALA A 70 -20.11 -8.21 -21.64
N TRP A 71 -19.60 -7.49 -22.63
CA TRP A 71 -19.13 -8.08 -23.87
C TRP A 71 -17.72 -8.65 -23.68
N GLY A 72 -17.49 -9.85 -24.19
CA GLY A 72 -16.22 -10.55 -24.06
C GLY A 72 -16.22 -11.63 -22.98
N ASP A 73 -15.15 -12.43 -22.97
CA ASP A 73 -14.98 -13.43 -21.93
C ASP A 73 -14.57 -12.80 -20.59
N GLU A 74 -14.65 -13.58 -19.50
CA GLU A 74 -14.32 -13.07 -18.16
C GLU A 74 -12.90 -12.49 -18.08
N ARG A 75 -11.95 -13.03 -18.84
CA ARG A 75 -10.56 -12.60 -18.78
C ARG A 75 -10.39 -11.23 -19.42
N GLU A 76 -11.04 -11.00 -20.57
CA GLU A 76 -11.07 -9.71 -21.26
C GLU A 76 -11.70 -8.62 -20.37
N VAL A 77 -12.84 -8.92 -19.76
CA VAL A 77 -13.54 -7.97 -18.87
C VAL A 77 -12.70 -7.62 -17.64
N LEU A 78 -12.01 -8.59 -17.06
CA LEU A 78 -11.11 -8.35 -15.94
C LEU A 78 -9.90 -7.50 -16.34
N GLU A 79 -9.34 -7.71 -17.53
CA GLU A 79 -8.22 -6.93 -18.06
C GLU A 79 -8.61 -5.46 -18.31
N ASP A 80 -9.82 -5.23 -18.84
CA ASP A 80 -10.39 -3.90 -19.00
C ASP A 80 -10.62 -3.20 -17.66
N LEU A 81 -11.19 -3.90 -16.67
CA LEU A 81 -11.38 -3.38 -15.32
C LEU A 81 -10.06 -2.97 -14.66
N MET A 82 -9.03 -3.81 -14.79
CA MET A 82 -7.69 -3.51 -14.28
C MET A 82 -7.10 -2.26 -14.94
N SER A 83 -7.25 -2.15 -16.27
CA SER A 83 -6.74 -1.03 -17.06
C SER A 83 -7.43 0.29 -16.70
N LEU A 84 -8.74 0.27 -16.46
CA LEU A 84 -9.51 1.45 -16.06
C LEU A 84 -9.06 2.01 -14.70
N GLU A 85 -8.81 1.16 -13.71
CA GLU A 85 -8.33 1.60 -12.39
C GLU A 85 -6.91 2.19 -12.47
N GLU A 86 -6.06 1.65 -13.35
CA GLU A 86 -4.74 2.22 -13.60
C GLU A 86 -4.83 3.61 -14.24
N GLN A 87 -5.70 3.79 -15.25
CA GLN A 87 -5.94 5.08 -15.89
C GLN A 87 -6.57 6.12 -14.93
N ARG A 88 -7.53 5.70 -14.09
CA ARG A 88 -8.20 6.59 -13.12
C ARG A 88 -7.20 7.19 -12.14
N LYS A 89 -6.23 6.38 -11.67
CA LYS A 89 -5.16 6.85 -10.78
C LYS A 89 -4.16 7.78 -11.48
N ARG A 90 -3.89 7.60 -12.78
CA ARG A 90 -3.09 8.57 -13.56
C ARG A 90 -3.80 9.93 -13.64
N LYS A 91 -5.09 9.94 -13.99
CA LYS A 91 -5.88 11.20 -14.08
C LYS A 91 -5.97 11.95 -12.74
N ARG A 92 -6.13 11.24 -11.62
CA ARG A 92 -6.13 11.86 -10.28
C ARG A 92 -4.80 12.54 -9.92
N ARG A 93 -3.66 12.07 -10.43
CA ARG A 93 -2.36 12.71 -10.19
C ARG A 93 -2.19 14.03 -10.95
N PHE A 94 -2.90 14.22 -12.07
CA PHE A 94 -2.84 15.43 -12.89
C PHE A 94 -3.87 16.51 -12.50
N GLN A 95 -4.84 16.20 -11.64
CA GLN A 95 -5.88 17.14 -11.20
C GLN A 95 -5.63 17.75 -9.81
N SER A 96 -4.49 17.50 -9.18
CA SER A 96 -4.13 18.19 -7.93
C SER A 96 -4.03 19.71 -8.19
N PRO A 97 -4.75 20.57 -7.46
CA PRO A 97 -4.68 22.02 -7.66
C PRO A 97 -3.26 22.51 -7.35
N LYS A 98 -2.68 23.34 -8.22
CA LYS A 98 -1.52 24.16 -7.86
C LYS A 98 -1.97 25.07 -6.73
N ALA A 99 -1.45 24.87 -5.53
CA ALA A 99 -1.63 25.82 -4.44
C ALA A 99 -1.13 27.18 -4.93
N SER A 100 -2.04 28.15 -5.09
CA SER A 100 -1.68 29.52 -5.37
C SER A 100 -1.01 30.08 -4.13
N THR A 101 0.31 30.26 -4.18
CA THR A 101 1.02 31.11 -3.23
C THR A 101 0.56 32.54 -3.49
N GLY A 102 -0.36 33.02 -2.65
CA GLY A 102 -0.73 34.42 -2.59
C GLY A 102 0.47 35.23 -2.11
N ALA A 103 0.76 36.28 -2.86
CA ALA A 103 1.80 37.28 -2.61
C ALA A 103 1.48 38.13 -1.36
#